data_AF-A0AAW4BJD3-F1
#
_entry.id   AF-A0AAW4BJD3-F1
#
_cell.length_a   1.000
_cell.length_b   1.000
_cell.length_c   1.000
_cell.angle_alpha   90.00
_cell.angle_beta   90.00
_cell.angle_gamma   90.00
#
_symmetry.space_group_name_H-M   'P 1'
#
loop_
_entity.id
_entity.type
_entity.pdbx_description
1 polymer ?
#
loop_
_entity_poly.entity_id
_entity_poly.type
_entity_poly.pdbx_seq_one_letter_code
_entity_poly.pdbx_strand_id
1 'polypeptide(L)' 'MTPAAVLIHVPNVEQGLSWYQKAFSDAKPVYHSDFDFTVLDLNGFSIEIVQADEKVGSGKNGTVLYWSVNDLSK' A
#
# COMPACT_ATOMS: atom_id res chain seq x y z
N MET A 1 -12.46 -2.01 -16.36
CA MET A 1 -11.47 -1.11 -15.73
C MET A 1 -10.68 -1.95 -14.76
N THR A 2 -9.36 -2.01 -14.90
CA THR A 2 -8.49 -2.71 -13.94
C THR A 2 -7.94 -1.65 -12.99
N PRO A 3 -8.15 -1.77 -11.67
CA PRO A 3 -7.58 -0.81 -10.73
C PRO A 3 -6.05 -0.87 -10.82
N ALA A 4 -5.39 0.28 -10.80
CA ALA A 4 -3.94 0.38 -11.03
C ALA A 4 -3.16 0.64 -9.73
N ALA A 5 -3.76 1.32 -8.76
CA ALA A 5 -3.11 1.66 -7.50
C ALA A 5 -4.10 1.92 -6.36
N VAL A 6 -3.60 1.91 -5.13
CA VAL A 6 -4.25 2.45 -3.93
C VAL A 6 -3.24 3.27 -3.12
N LEU A 7 -3.59 4.51 -2.80
CA LEU A 7 -2.85 5.33 -1.83
C LEU A 7 -3.36 5.10 -0.42
N ILE A 8 -2.46 4.78 0.50
CA ILE A 8 -2.74 4.53 1.91
C ILE A 8 -1.88 5.47 2.75
N HIS A 9 -2.55 6.40 3.43
CA HIS A 9 -1.89 7.38 4.29
C HIS A 9 -1.63 6.77 5.67
N VAL A 10 -0.38 6.77 6.11
CA VAL A 10 0.09 6.17 7.35
C VAL A 10 0.86 7.19 8.19
N PRO A 11 0.87 7.05 9.53
CA PRO A 11 1.63 7.96 10.38
C PRO A 11 3.16 7.72 10.29
N ASN A 12 3.58 6.56 9.80
CA ASN A 12 4.99 6.19 9.61
C ASN A 12 5.12 5.28 8.37
N VAL A 13 5.85 5.74 7.36
CA VAL A 13 5.97 5.06 6.07
C VAL A 13 6.70 3.71 6.19
N GLU A 14 7.82 3.66 6.92
CA GLU A 14 8.61 2.43 7.08
C GLU A 14 7.81 1.30 7.75
N GLN A 15 7.10 1.62 8.83
CA GLN A 15 6.23 0.68 9.52
C GLN A 15 5.06 0.24 8.63
N GLY A 16 4.50 1.17 7.84
CA GLY A 16 3.48 0.87 6.84
C GLY A 16 3.98 -0.12 5.79
N LEU A 17 5.11 0.17 5.14
CA LEU A 17 5.72 -0.70 4.14
C LEU A 17 5.98 -2.10 4.70
N SER A 18 6.59 -2.20 5.89
CA SER A 18 6.86 -3.47 6.55
C SER A 18 5.58 -4.27 6.83
N TRP A 19 4.53 -3.61 7.32
CA TRP A 19 3.25 -4.26 7.60
C TRP A 19 2.59 -4.79 6.33
N TYR A 20 2.49 -3.95 5.29
CA TYR A 20 1.82 -4.32 4.04
C TYR A 20 2.61 -5.37 3.26
N GLN A 21 3.94 -5.31 3.26
CA GLN A 21 4.77 -6.34 2.63
C GLN A 21 4.62 -7.70 3.35
N LYS A 22 4.41 -7.69 4.67
CA LYS A 22 4.09 -8.92 5.41
C LYS A 22 2.68 -9.45 5.10
N ALA A 23 1.71 -8.57 4.87
CA ALA A 23 0.34 -8.93 4.52
C ALA A 23 0.24 -9.47 3.09
N PHE A 24 1.06 -8.93 2.18
CA PHE A 24 1.15 -9.30 0.77
C PHE A 24 2.58 -9.77 0.47
N SER A 25 2.89 -11.01 0.82
CA SER A 25 4.25 -11.58 0.68
C SER A 25 4.80 -11.56 -0.74
N ASP A 26 3.92 -11.57 -1.73
CA ASP A 26 4.28 -11.53 -3.15
C ASP A 26 4.55 -10.10 -3.65
N ALA A 27 4.20 -9.09 -2.84
CA ALA A 27 4.40 -7.70 -3.21
C ALA A 27 5.88 -7.31 -3.11
N LYS A 28 6.38 -6.66 -4.17
CA LYS A 28 7.80 -6.31 -4.30
C LYS A 28 8.00 -4.81 -4.03
N PRO A 29 8.92 -4.43 -3.15
CA PRO A 29 9.24 -3.03 -2.92
C PRO A 29 9.93 -2.46 -4.15
N VAL A 30 9.43 -1.34 -4.67
CA VAL A 30 10.01 -0.59 -5.77
C VAL A 30 10.25 0.83 -5.29
N TYR A 31 11.51 1.24 -5.28
CA TYR A 31 11.90 2.61 -4.97
C TYR A 31 11.95 3.45 -6.25
N HIS A 32 11.19 4.54 -6.26
CA HIS A 32 11.16 5.52 -7.32
C HIS A 32 12.00 6.73 -6.91
N SER A 33 13.24 6.79 -7.39
CA SER A 33 14.21 7.84 -7.07
C SER A 33 13.74 9.24 -7.44
N ASP A 34 12.95 9.38 -8.51
CA ASP A 34 12.46 10.68 -8.99
C ASP A 34 11.50 11.35 -8.00
N PHE A 35 10.95 10.59 -7.06
CA PHE A 35 9.94 11.04 -6.10
C PHE A 35 10.31 10.76 -4.63
N ASP A 36 11.48 10.14 -4.39
CA ASP A 36 11.88 9.63 -3.07
C ASP A 36 10.78 8.80 -2.39
N PHE A 37 10.25 7.85 -3.15
CA PHE A 37 9.00 7.17 -2.82
C PHE A 37 9.11 5.67 -3.03
N THR A 38 8.65 4.87 -2.07
CA THR A 38 8.64 3.41 -2.18
C THR A 38 7.21 2.89 -2.26
N VAL A 39 6.95 2.03 -3.23
CA VAL A 39 5.67 1.33 -3.40
C VAL A 39 5.86 -0.17 -3.22
N LEU A 40 4.77 -0.88 -2.96
CA LEU A 40 4.72 -2.33 -3.08
C LEU A 40 3.98 -2.70 -4.37
N ASP A 41 4.70 -3.21 -5.36
CA ASP A 41 4.11 -3.76 -6.59
C ASP A 41 3.56 -5.16 -6.32
N LEU A 42 2.25 -5.32 -6.46
CA LEU A 42 1.55 -6.58 -6.33
C LEU A 42 0.98 -6.98 -7.68
N ASN A 43 1.80 -7.67 -8.49
CA ASN A 43 1.44 -8.15 -9.82
C ASN A 43 0.95 -7.03 -10.77
N GLY A 44 1.63 -5.88 -10.76
CA GLY A 44 1.25 -4.72 -11.56
C GLY A 44 0.21 -3.79 -10.93
N PHE A 45 -0.23 -4.07 -9.70
CA PHE A 45 -1.01 -3.15 -8.88
C PHE A 45 -0.13 -2.47 -7.83
N SER A 46 -0.17 -1.14 -7.76
CA SER A 46 0.65 -0.35 -6.84
C SER A 46 -0.04 -0.15 -5.49
N ILE A 47 0.54 -0.66 -4.41
CA ILE A 47 0.16 -0.29 -3.04
C ILE A 47 1.11 0.83 -2.58
N GLU A 48 0.56 2.03 -2.48
CA GLU A 48 1.30 3.27 -2.24
C GLU A 48 1.18 3.68 -0.78
N ILE A 49 2.28 3.54 -0.03
CA ILE A 49 2.32 3.88 1.40
C ILE A 49 2.87 5.29 1.57
N VAL A 50 2.01 6.22 1.97
CA VAL A 50 2.30 7.66 1.95
C VAL A 50 2.21 8.23 3.37
N GLN A 51 3.07 9.21 3.70
CA GLN A 51 3.01 9.90 4.97
C GLN A 51 1.71 10.71 5.09
N ALA A 52 0.95 10.48 6.15
CA ALA A 52 -0.21 11.28 6.49
C ALA A 52 0.19 12.67 7.00
N ASP A 53 -0.65 13.67 6.72
CA ASP A 53 -0.46 15.07 7.15
C ASP A 53 -1.78 15.71 7.62
N GLU A 54 -1.76 17.03 7.85
CA GLU A 54 -2.94 17.80 8.30
C GLU A 54 -4.07 17.84 7.26
N LYS A 55 -3.76 17.64 5.97
CA LYS A 55 -4.73 17.67 4.87
C LYS A 55 -5.33 16.30 4.60
N VAL A 56 -4.52 15.25 4.69
CA VAL A 56 -4.92 13.86 4.46
C VAL A 56 -4.42 12.99 5.61
N GLY A 57 -5.32 12.76 6.57
CA GLY A 57 -5.01 11.99 7.77
C GLY A 57 -4.81 10.50 7.49
N SER A 58 -4.21 9.81 8.46
CA SER A 58 -4.07 8.35 8.41
C SER A 58 -5.36 7.63 8.79
N GLY A 59 -5.52 6.38 8.35
CA GLY A 59 -6.61 5.50 8.76
C GLY A 59 -7.65 5.27 7.67
N LYS A 60 -8.82 4.75 8.08
CA LYS A 60 -9.79 4.18 7.12
C LYS A 60 -10.40 5.23 6.18
N ASN A 61 -10.60 6.48 6.61
CA ASN A 61 -11.05 7.64 5.81
C ASN A 61 -11.99 7.33 4.61
N GLY A 62 -12.93 6.39 4.80
CA GLY A 62 -13.88 5.96 3.77
C GLY A 62 -13.36 5.01 2.67
N THR A 63 -12.09 4.59 2.68
CA THR A 63 -11.52 3.68 1.68
C THR A 63 -11.64 2.23 2.14
N VAL A 64 -12.23 1.38 1.29
CA VAL A 64 -12.31 -0.07 1.49
C VAL A 64 -11.83 -0.77 0.23
N LEU A 65 -10.88 -1.68 0.37
CA LEU A 65 -10.33 -2.49 -0.71
C LEU A 65 -10.53 -3.96 -0.37
N TYR A 66 -11.09 -4.72 -1.31
CA TYR A 66 -11.25 -6.16 -1.19
C TYR A 66 -10.25 -6.84 -2.11
N TRP A 67 -9.47 -7.77 -1.54
CA TRP A 67 -8.56 -8.59 -2.31
C TRP A 67 -9.13 -10.00 -2.43
N SER A 68 -9.27 -10.48 -3.66
CA SER A 68 -9.63 -11.87 -3.88
C SER A 68 -8.44 -12.75 -3.55
N VAL A 69 -8.64 -13.74 -2.69
CA VAL A 69 -7.65 -14.74 -2.32
C VAL A 69 -8.23 -16.13 -2.54
N ASN A 70 -7.36 -17.10 -2.83
CA ASN A 70 -7.80 -18.48 -3.00
C ASN A 70 -8.20 -19.13 -1.67
N ASP A 71 -7.63 -18.66 -0.56
CA ASP A 71 -7.86 -19.15 0.79
C ASP A 71 -7.72 -18.00 1.81
N LEU A 72 -8.58 -18.00 2.84
CA LEU A 72 -8.54 -17.06 3.97
C LEU A 72 -7.89 -17.67 5.21
N SER A 73 -7.71 -18.99 5.24
CA SER A 73 -6.94 -19.68 6.25
C SER A 73 -5.45 -19.47 5.96
N LYS A 74 -4.74 -19.03 7.00
CA LYS A 74 -3.29 -18.77 6.96
C LYS A 74 -2.51 -20.05 7.22
#